data_AF-M1AM43-F1
#
_entry.id   AF-M1AM43-F1
#
_cell.length_a   1.000
_cell.length_b   1.000
_cell.length_c   1.000
_cell.angle_alpha   90.00
_cell.angle_beta   90.00
_cell.angle_gamma   90.00
#
_symmetry.space_group_name_H-M   'P 1'
#
loop_
_entity.id
_entity.type
_entity.pdbx_description
1 polymer ?
#
loop_
_entity_poly.entity_id
_entity_poly.type
_entity_poly.pdbx_seq_one_letter_code
_entity_poly.pdbx_strand_id
1 'polypeptide(L)'
;MTNQMTINHVRSTSLPTAAHPFIVCAEEQLQRLKSSEGTSSSSNSKIRQNLDGLRKLYDCVDDVLKLSISQQVHEKHAKLLEQVSDVSLNVLDTFSIIKEAFSQMKESM
;
A
#
# COMPACT_ATOMS: atom_id res chain seq x y z
N MET A 1 39.37 -7.84 25.16
CA MET A 1 38.40 -6.87 25.71
C MET A 1 37.54 -6.36 24.57
N THR A 2 36.28 -6.82 24.56
CA THR A 2 35.09 -6.34 23.83
C THR A 2 35.25 -5.71 22.43
N ASN A 3 35.02 -6.52 21.39
CA ASN A 3 34.61 -6.04 20.07
C ASN A 3 33.17 -5.55 20.16
N GLN A 4 32.98 -4.24 20.14
CA GLN A 4 31.65 -3.62 20.12
C GLN A 4 31.16 -3.62 18.66
N MET A 5 30.40 -4.64 18.28
CA MET A 5 29.72 -4.69 16.98
C MET A 5 28.59 -3.67 17.01
N THR A 6 28.83 -2.48 16.45
CA THR A 6 27.80 -1.47 16.24
C THR A 6 26.80 -1.99 15.21
N ILE A 7 25.70 -2.57 15.70
CA ILE A 7 24.53 -2.89 14.90
C ILE A 7 23.92 -1.54 14.47
N ASN A 8 24.30 -1.07 13.28
CA ASN A 8 23.59 0.01 12.62
C ASN A 8 22.21 -0.52 12.26
N HIS A 9 21.24 -0.34 13.16
CA HIS A 9 19.84 -0.57 12.88
C HIS A 9 19.40 0.53 11.90
N VAL A 10 19.56 0.26 10.60
CA VAL A 10 18.97 1.08 9.53
C VAL A 10 17.46 0.94 9.69
N ARG A 11 16.86 1.79 10.52
CA ARG A 11 15.41 1.99 10.54
C ARG A 11 15.09 2.70 9.23
N SER A 12 14.44 1.98 8.31
CA SER A 12 13.83 2.58 7.13
C SER A 12 12.89 3.69 7.60
N THR A 13 13.29 4.94 7.44
CA THR A 13 12.39 6.07 7.59
C THR A 13 11.47 6.03 6.37
N SER A 14 10.26 5.50 6.53
CA SER A 14 9.24 5.64 5.49
C SER A 14 9.11 7.12 5.18
N LEU A 15 9.38 7.48 3.92
CA LEU A 15 9.20 8.84 3.40
C LEU A 15 7.82 9.32 3.84
N PRO A 16 7.63 10.59 4.26
CA PRO A 16 6.29 11.11 4.49
C PRO A 16 5.44 10.75 3.28
N THR A 17 4.36 10.02 3.51
CA THR A 17 3.43 9.62 2.45
C THR A 17 2.83 10.89 1.89
N ALA A 18 3.45 11.44 0.84
CA ALA A 18 2.84 12.50 0.06
C ALA A 18 1.47 11.97 -0.37
N ALA A 19 0.43 12.79 -0.22
CA ALA A 19 -0.90 12.41 -0.64
C ALA A 19 -0.86 11.98 -2.12
N HIS A 20 -1.53 10.88 -2.44
CA HIS A 20 -1.53 10.35 -3.80
C HIS A 20 -2.02 11.43 -4.79
N PRO A 21 -1.43 11.58 -5.99
CA PRO A 21 -1.80 12.63 -6.94
C PRO A 21 -3.30 12.75 -7.22
N PHE A 22 -4.02 11.62 -7.24
CA PHE A 22 -5.48 11.60 -7.41
C PHE A 22 -6.25 12.18 -6.22
N ILE A 23 -5.77 11.99 -4.99
CA ILE A 23 -6.37 12.57 -3.78
C ILE A 23 -6.19 14.08 -3.80
N VAL A 24 -4.97 14.54 -4.11
CA VAL A 24 -4.66 15.97 -4.26
C VAL A 24 -5.53 16.60 -5.36
N CYS A 25 -5.66 15.95 -6.50
CA CYS A 25 -6.57 16.40 -7.57
C CYS A 25 -8.01 16.58 -7.07
N ALA A 26 -8.55 15.57 -6.36
CA ALA A 26 -9.92 15.62 -5.86
C ALA A 26 -10.13 16.79 -4.88
N GLU A 27 -9.19 17.00 -3.96
CA GLU A 27 -9.19 18.13 -3.02
C GLU A 27 -9.17 19.48 -3.76
N GLU A 28 -8.31 19.63 -4.77
CA GLU A 28 -8.23 20.84 -5.59
C GLU A 28 -9.54 21.12 -6.34
N GLN A 29 -10.17 20.10 -6.94
CA GLN A 29 -11.44 20.31 -7.65
C GLN A 29 -12.56 20.70 -6.67
N LEU A 30 -12.62 20.07 -5.49
CA LEU A 30 -13.58 20.42 -4.44
C LEU A 30 -13.40 21.87 -3.95
N GLN A 31 -12.16 22.28 -3.69
CA GLN A 31 -11.85 23.66 -3.30
C GLN A 31 -12.25 24.66 -4.39
N ARG A 32 -11.99 24.34 -5.66
CA ARG A 32 -12.38 25.19 -6.79
C ARG A 32 -13.90 25.34 -6.90
N LEU A 33 -14.65 24.24 -6.79
CA LEU A 33 -16.11 24.26 -6.83
C LEU A 33 -16.70 25.10 -5.69
N LYS A 34 -16.18 24.92 -4.47
CA LYS A 34 -16.60 25.69 -3.29
C LYS A 34 -16.33 27.20 -3.44
N SER A 35 -15.22 27.56 -4.07
CA SER A 35 -14.84 28.96 -4.30
C SER A 35 -15.70 29.64 -5.38
N SER A 36 -16.26 28.86 -6.31
CA SER A 36 -17.11 29.36 -7.41
C SER A 36 -18.47 29.89 -6.92
N GLU A 37 -19.01 29.31 -5.84
CA GLU A 37 -20.32 29.64 -5.26
C GLU A 37 -20.41 31.08 -4.72
N GLY A 38 -19.29 31.67 -4.26
CA GLY A 38 -19.25 33.01 -3.64
C GLY A 38 -19.12 34.19 -4.60
N THR A 39 -19.08 33.96 -5.92
CA THR A 39 -18.85 35.05 -6.90
C THR A 39 -20.14 35.42 -7.63
N SER A 40 -20.37 36.70 -7.95
CA SER A 40 -21.60 37.19 -8.65
C SER A 40 -21.45 37.46 -10.16
N SER A 41 -20.52 36.82 -10.85
CA SER A 41 -20.37 36.89 -12.33
C SER A 41 -21.35 35.99 -13.13
N SER A 42 -21.50 36.27 -14.43
CA SER A 42 -22.43 35.71 -15.43
C SER A 42 -22.64 34.18 -15.38
N SER A 43 -23.91 33.77 -15.47
CA SER A 43 -24.41 32.42 -15.19
C SER A 43 -23.81 31.32 -16.07
N ASN A 44 -23.74 31.50 -17.39
CA ASN A 44 -23.43 30.39 -18.30
C ASN A 44 -21.95 29.95 -18.27
N SER A 45 -21.00 30.88 -18.19
CA SER A 45 -19.57 30.52 -18.14
C SER A 45 -19.23 29.77 -16.86
N LYS A 46 -19.82 30.18 -15.74
CA LYS A 46 -19.63 29.52 -14.45
C LYS A 46 -20.25 28.15 -14.39
N ILE A 47 -21.47 28.00 -14.93
CA ILE A 47 -22.11 26.69 -15.03
C ILE A 47 -21.19 25.73 -15.80
N ARG A 48 -20.63 26.16 -16.94
CA ARG A 48 -19.68 25.33 -17.71
C ARG A 48 -18.41 24.99 -16.91
N GLN A 49 -17.83 25.95 -16.19
CA GLN A 49 -16.65 25.73 -15.35
C GLN A 49 -16.93 24.79 -14.17
N ASN A 50 -18.09 24.90 -13.54
CA ASN A 50 -18.52 24.02 -12.46
C ASN A 50 -18.77 22.60 -12.96
N LEU A 51 -19.41 22.45 -14.12
CA LEU A 51 -19.61 21.14 -14.76
C LEU A 51 -18.28 20.49 -15.16
N ASP A 52 -17.33 21.26 -15.67
CA ASP A 52 -15.97 20.77 -15.95
C ASP A 52 -15.25 20.35 -14.66
N GLY A 53 -15.36 21.14 -13.59
CA GLY A 53 -14.81 20.79 -12.28
C GLY A 53 -15.44 19.53 -11.68
N LEU A 54 -16.75 19.35 -11.83
CA LEU A 54 -17.44 18.16 -11.37
C LEU A 54 -17.01 16.91 -12.14
N ARG A 55 -16.84 17.02 -13.47
CA ARG A 55 -16.30 15.93 -14.29
C ARG A 55 -14.91 15.52 -13.81
N LYS A 56 -13.99 16.48 -13.69
CA LYS A 56 -12.62 16.21 -13.22
C LYS A 56 -12.58 15.63 -11.81
N LEU A 57 -13.48 16.08 -10.93
CA LEU A 57 -13.62 15.53 -9.59
C LEU A 57 -14.07 14.06 -9.66
N TYR A 58 -15.06 13.76 -10.49
CA TYR A 58 -15.52 12.39 -10.69
C TYR A 58 -14.40 11.47 -11.19
N ASP A 59 -13.64 11.91 -12.20
CA ASP A 59 -12.51 11.15 -12.74
C ASP A 59 -11.45 10.88 -11.65
N CYS A 60 -11.08 11.90 -10.85
CA CYS A 60 -10.11 11.74 -9.78
C CYS A 60 -10.61 10.81 -8.65
N VAL A 61 -11.91 10.83 -8.33
CA VAL A 61 -12.50 9.89 -7.35
C VAL A 61 -12.51 8.45 -7.87
N ASP A 62 -12.86 8.24 -9.13
CA ASP A 62 -12.83 6.92 -9.77
C ASP A 62 -11.41 6.32 -9.75
N ASP A 63 -10.40 7.13 -10.04
CA ASP A 63 -8.99 6.73 -9.96
C ASP A 63 -8.54 6.39 -8.52
N VAL A 64 -9.00 7.15 -7.51
CA VAL A 64 -8.75 6.82 -6.09
C VAL A 64 -9.36 5.48 -5.69
N LEU A 65 -10.60 5.21 -6.14
CA LEU A 65 -11.27 3.95 -5.86
C LEU A 65 -10.51 2.78 -6.49
N LYS A 66 -10.11 2.90 -7.77
CA LYS A 66 -9.30 1.89 -8.47
C LYS A 66 -7.97 1.62 -7.77
N LEU A 67 -7.28 2.67 -7.31
CA LEU A 67 -6.04 2.54 -6.56
C LEU A 67 -6.25 1.77 -5.26
N SER A 68 -7.28 2.12 -4.50
CA SER A 68 -7.59 1.47 -3.22
C SER A 68 -7.88 -0.02 -3.39
N ILE A 69 -8.62 -0.38 -4.44
CA ILE A 69 -8.90 -1.77 -4.81
C ILE A 69 -7.61 -2.51 -5.18
N SER A 70 -6.76 -1.89 -6.02
CA SER A 70 -5.47 -2.47 -6.41
C SER A 70 -4.56 -2.72 -5.19
N GLN A 71 -4.48 -1.75 -4.29
CA GLN A 71 -3.69 -1.86 -3.06
C GLN A 71 -4.23 -2.95 -2.14
N GLN A 72 -5.55 -3.05 -1.97
CA GLN A 72 -6.17 -4.11 -1.17
C GLN A 72 -5.90 -5.50 -1.75
N VAL A 73 -6.00 -5.65 -3.07
CA VAL A 73 -5.69 -6.91 -3.76
C VAL A 73 -4.22 -7.27 -3.54
N HIS A 74 -3.31 -6.31 -3.72
CA HIS A 74 -1.88 -6.51 -3.49
C HIS A 74 -1.58 -6.94 -2.05
N GLU A 75 -2.17 -6.28 -1.05
CA GLU A 75 -1.99 -6.62 0.36
C GLU A 75 -2.49 -8.03 0.67
N LYS A 76 -3.65 -8.42 0.12
CA LYS A 76 -4.16 -9.79 0.27
C LYS A 76 -3.22 -10.84 -0.36
N HIS A 77 -2.67 -10.56 -1.53
CA HIS A 77 -1.70 -11.44 -2.17
C HIS A 77 -0.40 -11.54 -1.38
N ALA A 78 0.12 -10.42 -0.87
CA ALA A 78 1.31 -10.41 -0.03
C ALA A 78 1.12 -11.25 1.24
N LYS A 79 -0.01 -11.09 1.91
CA LYS A 79 -0.37 -11.88 3.11
C LYS A 79 -0.54 -13.37 2.81
N LEU A 80 -1.12 -13.73 1.66
CA LEU A 80 -1.23 -15.12 1.23
C LEU A 80 0.17 -15.72 0.97
N LEU A 81 1.05 -14.97 0.31
CA LEU A 81 2.40 -15.41 0.01
C LEU A 81 3.23 -15.61 1.29
N GLU A 82 3.10 -14.72 2.26
CA GLU A 82 3.70 -14.86 3.60
C GLU A 82 3.25 -16.16 4.28
N GLN A 83 1.94 -16.44 4.31
CA GLN A 83 1.42 -17.68 4.89
C GLN A 83 1.94 -18.94 4.19
N VAL A 84 1.98 -18.93 2.85
CA VAL A 84 2.51 -20.06 2.07
C VAL A 84 4.01 -20.27 2.35
N SER A 85 4.76 -19.18 2.51
CA SER A 85 6.17 -19.22 2.88
C SER A 85 6.35 -19.84 4.26
N ASP A 86 5.60 -19.38 5.26
CA ASP A 86 5.67 -19.89 6.64
C ASP A 86 5.36 -21.40 6.70
N VAL A 87 4.31 -21.83 6.00
CA VAL A 87 3.96 -23.26 5.92
C VAL A 87 5.08 -24.07 5.27
N SER A 88 5.71 -23.54 4.22
CA SER A 88 6.80 -24.22 3.51
C SER A 88 8.05 -24.37 4.39
N LEU A 89 8.39 -23.33 5.15
CA LEU A 89 9.50 -23.36 6.10
C LEU A 89 9.25 -24.39 7.20
N ASN A 90 8.05 -24.43 7.76
CA ASN A 90 7.70 -25.41 8.80
C ASN A 90 7.81 -26.87 8.30
N VAL A 91 7.44 -27.13 7.05
CA VAL A 91 7.62 -28.46 6.42
C VAL A 91 9.10 -28.81 6.29
N LEU A 92 9.92 -27.87 5.85
CA LEU A 92 11.36 -28.07 5.71
C LEU A 92 12.03 -28.37 7.06
N ASP A 93 11.65 -27.64 8.11
CA ASP A 93 12.15 -27.85 9.47
C ASP A 93 11.75 -29.24 9.98
N THR A 94 10.49 -29.64 9.76
CA THR A 94 10.00 -30.98 10.12
C THR A 94 10.79 -32.07 9.40
N PHE A 95 11.06 -31.89 8.11
CA PHE A 95 11.87 -32.85 7.35
C PHE A 95 13.31 -32.92 7.85
N SER A 96 13.89 -31.79 8.24
CA SER A 96 15.23 -31.75 8.85
C SER A 96 15.28 -32.57 10.14
N ILE A 97 14.27 -32.41 11.01
CA ILE A 97 14.14 -33.19 12.25
C ILE A 97 14.03 -34.69 11.96
N ILE A 98 13.18 -35.08 10.99
CA ILE A 98 13.02 -36.48 10.59
C ILE A 98 14.35 -37.06 10.09
N LYS A 99 15.07 -36.31 9.27
CA LYS A 99 16.38 -36.73 8.73
C LYS A 99 17.41 -36.90 9.84
N GLU A 100 17.41 -36.02 10.85
CA GLU A 100 18.29 -36.12 12.01
C GLU A 100 17.97 -37.36 12.84
N ALA A 101 16.70 -37.59 13.18
CA ALA A 101 16.27 -38.77 13.93
C ALA A 101 16.61 -40.08 13.21
N PHE A 102 16.43 -40.13 11.88
CA PHE A 102 16.82 -41.27 11.06
C PHE A 102 18.33 -41.51 11.08
N SER A 103 19.12 -40.44 11.03
CA SER A 103 20.58 -40.54 11.08
C SER A 103 21.06 -41.08 12.43
N GLN A 104 20.47 -40.61 13.53
CA GLN A 104 20.76 -41.11 14.89
C GLN A 104 20.41 -42.60 15.02
N MET A 105 19.24 -43.03 14.51
CA MET A 105 18.84 -44.43 14.54
C MET A 105 19.83 -45.34 13.80
N LYS A 106 20.34 -44.90 12.64
CA LYS A 106 21.33 -45.63 11.86
C LYS A 106 22.69 -45.72 12.56
N GLU A 107 23.09 -44.69 13.31
CA GLU A 107 24.35 -44.68 14.07
C GLU A 107 24.26 -45.49 15.37
N SER A 108 23.06 -45.65 15.92
CA SER A 108 22.78 -46.47 17.10
C SER A 108 22.62 -47.98 16.83
N MET A 109 22.75 -48.40 15.56
CA MET A 109 22.65 -49.79 15.11
C MET A 109 24.04 -50.32 14.74
#